data_AF-A0A212PRX8-F1
#
_entry.id   AF-A0A212PRX8-F1
#
_cell.length_a   1.000
_cell.length_b   1.000
_cell.length_c   1.000
_cell.angle_alpha   90.00
_cell.angle_beta   90.00
_cell.angle_gamma   90.00
#
_symmetry.space_group_name_H-M   'P 1'
#
loop_
_entity.id
_entity.type
_entity.pdbx_description
1 polymer ?
#
loop_
_entity_poly.entity_id
_entity_poly.type
_entity_poly.pdbx_seq_one_letter_code
_entity_poly.pdbx_strand_id
1 'polypeptide(L)'
;MERMARIWLLLIQIVLGYEWLRGGLEKLETGGGFVKALPQTLARFAEKNPYPWMKSFLTGPATANATLFGNLVQWGELLAGLGLIAGALYLLFLAHRLNGVLRRVAGILVAIALLGGMIMNAAFGLAAGHTSPSTSGINLVMFFSQLMLLGFWIGVILQPVEERILERRPA
;
A
#
# COMPACT_ATOMS: atom_id res chain seq x y z
N MET A 1 -13.73 1.77 -24.69
CA MET A 1 -12.80 0.80 -24.05
C MET A 1 -12.09 1.38 -22.82
N GLU A 2 -11.58 2.62 -22.88
CA GLU A 2 -10.84 3.26 -21.76
C GLU A 2 -11.59 3.32 -20.42
N ARG A 3 -12.90 3.65 -20.43
CA ARG A 3 -13.71 3.70 -19.20
C ARG A 3 -13.80 2.34 -18.49
N MET A 4 -13.99 1.27 -19.25
CA MET A 4 -14.10 -0.08 -18.67
C MET A 4 -12.76 -0.56 -18.12
N ALA A 5 -11.66 -0.31 -18.85
CA ALA A 5 -10.31 -0.64 -18.36
C ALA A 5 -10.02 0.08 -17.03
N ARG A 6 -10.38 1.37 -16.91
CA ARG A 6 -10.24 2.12 -15.66
C ARG A 6 -11.05 1.50 -14.51
N ILE A 7 -12.31 1.11 -14.77
CA ILE A 7 -13.15 0.48 -13.74
C ILE A 7 -12.51 -0.82 -13.24
N TRP A 8 -12.10 -1.71 -14.15
CA TRP A 8 -11.46 -2.97 -13.78
C TRP A 8 -10.16 -2.77 -13.01
N LEU A 9 -9.33 -1.79 -13.40
CA LEU A 9 -8.11 -1.45 -12.69
C LEU A 9 -8.39 -0.98 -11.25
N LEU A 10 -9.44 -0.17 -11.06
CA LEU A 10 -9.84 0.30 -9.74
C LEU A 10 -10.45 -0.83 -8.88
N LEU A 11 -11.13 -1.80 -9.49
CA LEU A 11 -11.58 -3.00 -8.77
C LEU A 11 -10.40 -3.85 -8.29
N ILE A 12 -9.36 -4.03 -9.11
CA ILE A 12 -8.11 -4.69 -8.70
C ILE A 12 -7.47 -3.92 -7.54
N GLN A 13 -7.43 -2.59 -7.60
CA GLN A 13 -6.93 -1.77 -6.50
C GLN A 13 -7.71 -1.98 -5.20
N ILE A 14 -9.04 -2.11 -5.27
CA ILE A 14 -9.86 -2.41 -4.08
C ILE A 14 -9.50 -3.77 -3.50
N VAL A 15 -9.29 -4.79 -4.32
CA VAL A 15 -8.86 -6.13 -3.86
C VAL A 15 -7.51 -6.05 -3.15
N LEU A 16 -6.52 -5.36 -3.73
CA LEU A 16 -5.22 -5.17 -3.08
C LEU A 16 -5.34 -4.35 -1.78
N GLY A 17 -6.18 -3.32 -1.78
CA GLY A 17 -6.46 -2.52 -0.60
C GLY A 17 -7.14 -3.35 0.51
N TYR A 18 -8.01 -4.29 0.14
CA TYR A 18 -8.63 -5.21 1.09
C TYR A 18 -7.61 -6.14 1.75
N GLU A 19 -6.66 -6.70 0.99
CA GLU A 19 -5.60 -7.55 1.56
C GLU A 19 -4.77 -6.79 2.60
N TRP A 20 -4.40 -5.53 2.31
CA TRP A 20 -3.70 -4.67 3.27
C TRP A 20 -4.54 -4.32 4.50
N LEU A 21 -5.80 -3.93 4.27
CA LEU A 21 -6.72 -3.56 5.33
C LEU A 21 -6.92 -4.72 6.30
N ARG A 22 -7.20 -5.91 5.74
CA ARG A 22 -7.38 -7.15 6.50
C ARG A 22 -6.12 -7.49 7.28
N GLY A 23 -4.94 -7.47 6.64
CA GLY A 23 -3.67 -7.75 7.31
C GLY A 23 -3.36 -6.82 8.48
N GLY A 24 -3.65 -5.52 8.33
CA GLY A 24 -3.51 -4.53 9.40
C GLY A 24 -4.53 -4.74 10.53
N LEU A 25 -5.78 -5.02 10.19
CA LEU A 25 -6.84 -5.29 11.18
C LEU A 25 -6.55 -6.54 12.01
N GLU A 26 -6.20 -7.65 11.35
CA GLU A 26 -5.86 -8.92 12.05
C GLU A 26 -4.70 -8.71 13.05
N LYS A 27 -3.74 -7.84 12.72
CA LYS A 27 -2.64 -7.47 13.63
C LYS A 27 -3.12 -6.63 14.81
N LEU A 28 -4.00 -5.65 14.58
CA LEU A 28 -4.56 -4.81 15.63
C LEU A 28 -5.47 -5.59 16.59
N GLU A 29 -6.27 -6.52 16.06
CA GLU A 29 -7.18 -7.38 16.84
C GLU A 29 -6.44 -8.27 17.84
N THR A 30 -5.12 -8.49 17.65
CA THR A 30 -4.29 -9.18 18.65
C THR A 30 -4.09 -8.41 19.96
N GLY A 31 -4.54 -7.15 20.06
CA GLY A 31 -4.35 -6.33 21.26
C GLY A 31 -2.88 -6.06 21.58
N GLY A 32 -2.04 -5.92 20.55
CA GLY A 32 -0.59 -5.75 20.66
C GLY A 32 0.21 -7.06 20.68
N GLY A 33 -0.46 -8.22 20.56
CA GLY A 33 0.19 -9.52 20.45
C GLY A 33 1.15 -9.62 19.25
N PHE A 34 0.77 -9.07 18.09
CA PHE A 34 1.63 -9.02 16.90
C PHE A 34 2.97 -8.33 17.20
N VAL A 35 2.92 -7.14 17.81
CA VAL A 35 4.12 -6.35 18.13
C VAL A 35 5.02 -7.09 19.14
N LYS A 36 4.41 -7.72 20.16
CA LYS A 36 5.14 -8.53 21.16
C LYS A 36 5.80 -9.77 20.56
N ALA A 37 5.20 -10.37 19.54
CA ALA A 37 5.70 -11.58 18.87
C ALA A 37 6.70 -11.27 17.72
N LEU A 38 6.91 -10.00 17.39
CA LEU A 38 7.76 -9.61 16.27
C LEU A 38 9.23 -10.05 16.45
N PRO A 39 9.89 -9.90 17.63
CA PRO A 39 11.28 -10.33 17.80
C PRO A 39 11.49 -11.82 17.45
N GLN A 40 10.59 -12.69 17.89
CA GLN A 40 10.65 -14.12 17.61
C GLN A 40 10.44 -14.40 16.11
N THR A 41 9.54 -13.66 15.48
CA THR A 41 9.28 -13.74 14.04
C THR A 41 10.51 -13.30 13.22
N LEU A 42 11.15 -12.20 13.60
CA LEU A 42 12.38 -11.71 12.96
C LEU A 42 13.54 -12.70 13.10
N ALA A 43 13.71 -13.30 14.29
CA ALA A 43 14.72 -14.33 14.52
C ALA A 43 14.49 -15.56 13.63
N ARG A 44 13.24 -16.02 13.51
CA ARG A 44 12.86 -17.12 12.59
C ARG A 44 13.17 -16.78 11.14
N PHE A 45 12.85 -15.56 10.70
CA PHE A 45 13.17 -15.11 9.35
C PHE A 45 14.67 -15.04 9.08
N ALA A 46 15.48 -14.73 10.09
CA ALA A 46 16.93 -14.62 9.98
C ALA A 46 17.66 -15.97 9.87
N GLU A 47 17.11 -17.06 10.43
CA GLU A 47 17.79 -18.36 10.55
C GLU A 47 18.30 -18.91 9.22
N LYS A 48 17.42 -18.94 8.20
CA LYS A 48 17.68 -19.46 6.86
C LYS A 48 17.67 -18.38 5.77
N ASN A 49 17.76 -17.10 6.17
CA ASN A 49 17.74 -16.01 5.19
C ASN A 49 18.96 -16.08 4.27
N PRO A 50 18.78 -16.09 2.94
CA PRO A 50 19.88 -16.21 1.98
C PRO A 50 20.73 -14.93 1.88
N TYR A 51 20.27 -13.80 2.44
CA TYR A 51 20.96 -12.51 2.34
C TYR A 51 21.66 -12.17 3.67
N PRO A 52 23.00 -12.22 3.74
CA PRO A 52 23.74 -11.97 4.99
C PRO A 52 23.43 -10.61 5.62
N TRP A 53 23.32 -9.56 4.81
CA TRP A 53 23.00 -8.21 5.30
C TRP A 53 21.58 -8.13 5.88
N MET A 54 20.62 -8.88 5.31
CA MET A 54 19.26 -8.93 5.84
C MET A 54 19.23 -9.70 7.16
N LYS A 55 19.99 -10.81 7.25
CA LYS A 55 20.17 -11.52 8.52
C LYS A 55 20.68 -10.57 9.61
N SER A 56 21.74 -9.80 9.33
CA SER A 56 22.29 -8.80 10.26
C SER A 56 21.29 -7.71 10.63
N PHE A 57 20.50 -7.22 9.66
CA PHE A 57 19.44 -6.25 9.92
C PHE A 57 18.35 -6.82 10.84
N LEU A 58 17.86 -8.02 10.53
CA LEU A 58 16.79 -8.70 11.27
C LEU A 58 17.22 -8.98 12.71
N THR A 59 18.41 -9.53 12.94
CA THR A 59 18.90 -9.87 14.29
C THR A 59 19.45 -8.68 15.07
N GLY A 60 19.78 -7.58 14.39
CA GLY A 60 20.32 -6.36 15.00
C GLY A 60 19.28 -5.24 15.07
N PRO A 61 19.37 -4.20 14.21
CA PRO A 61 18.51 -3.02 14.27
C PRO A 61 17.00 -3.31 14.34
N ALA A 62 16.50 -4.28 13.57
CA ALA A 62 15.07 -4.58 13.53
C ALA A 62 14.59 -5.19 14.86
N THR A 63 15.34 -6.15 15.41
CA THR A 63 15.03 -6.77 16.71
C THR A 63 15.17 -5.76 17.86
N ALA A 64 16.20 -4.92 17.84
CA ALA A 64 16.41 -3.88 18.86
C ALA A 64 15.28 -2.82 18.88
N ASN A 65 14.61 -2.62 17.74
CA ASN A 65 13.52 -1.66 17.57
C ASN A 65 12.19 -2.35 17.23
N ALA A 66 11.98 -3.59 17.68
CA ALA A 66 10.84 -4.40 17.25
C ALA A 66 9.48 -3.75 17.55
N THR A 67 9.35 -3.01 18.66
CA THR A 67 8.13 -2.26 18.97
C THR A 67 7.83 -1.20 17.91
N LEU A 68 8.84 -0.47 17.46
CA LEU A 68 8.67 0.54 16.40
C LEU A 68 8.31 -0.12 15.08
N PHE A 69 9.07 -1.13 14.65
CA PHE A 69 8.80 -1.84 13.39
C PHE A 69 7.44 -2.54 13.38
N GLY A 70 7.03 -3.15 14.49
CA GLY A 70 5.72 -3.77 14.62
C GLY A 70 4.59 -2.76 14.49
N ASN A 71 4.72 -1.60 15.14
CA ASN A 71 3.76 -0.51 14.99
C ASN A 71 3.72 0.05 13.56
N LEU A 72 4.89 0.25 12.93
CA LEU A 72 4.98 0.72 11.55
C LEU A 72 4.33 -0.26 10.57
N VAL A 73 4.54 -1.56 10.75
CA VAL A 73 3.91 -2.59 9.92
C VAL A 73 2.40 -2.60 10.13
N GLN A 74 1.91 -2.79 11.35
CA GLN A 74 0.46 -2.93 11.57
C GLN A 74 -0.34 -1.69 11.11
N TRP A 75 0.15 -0.48 11.39
CA TRP A 75 -0.51 0.75 10.98
C TRP A 75 -0.26 1.08 9.51
N GLY A 76 0.92 0.75 8.98
CA GLY A 76 1.24 0.91 7.57
C GLY A 76 0.33 0.08 6.69
N GLU A 77 0.10 -1.19 7.05
CA GLU A 77 -0.85 -2.07 6.33
C GLU A 77 -2.28 -1.51 6.40
N LEU A 78 -2.74 -1.11 7.59
CA LEU A 78 -4.09 -0.56 7.76
C LEU A 78 -4.29 0.71 6.91
N LEU A 79 -3.37 1.66 7.00
CA LEU A 79 -3.46 2.95 6.31
C LEU A 79 -3.30 2.79 4.79
N ALA A 80 -2.44 1.88 4.34
CA ALA A 80 -2.32 1.54 2.92
C ALA A 80 -3.65 0.98 2.39
N GLY A 81 -4.25 0.01 3.10
CA GLY A 81 -5.53 -0.57 2.73
C GLY A 81 -6.65 0.47 2.63
N LEU A 82 -6.79 1.30 3.67
CA LEU A 82 -7.77 2.40 3.69
C LEU A 82 -7.54 3.40 2.55
N GLY A 83 -6.30 3.82 2.32
CA GLY A 83 -5.95 4.77 1.26
C GLY A 83 -6.25 4.23 -0.14
N LEU A 84 -5.92 2.97 -0.40
CA LEU A 84 -6.19 2.31 -1.69
C LEU A 84 -7.68 2.18 -1.97
N ILE A 85 -8.46 1.68 -1.00
CA ILE A 85 -9.91 1.51 -1.15
C ILE A 85 -10.59 2.88 -1.28
N ALA A 86 -10.31 3.81 -0.37
CA ALA A 86 -10.92 5.14 -0.39
C ALA A 86 -10.59 5.89 -1.69
N GLY A 87 -9.34 5.81 -2.16
CA GLY A 87 -8.92 6.40 -3.43
C GLY A 87 -9.65 5.83 -4.64
N ALA A 88 -9.84 4.50 -4.69
CA ALA A 88 -10.55 3.86 -5.77
C ALA A 88 -12.04 4.25 -5.79
N LEU A 89 -12.70 4.19 -4.63
CA LEU A 89 -14.10 4.62 -4.49
C LEU A 89 -14.27 6.10 -4.82
N TYR A 90 -13.32 6.94 -4.39
CA TYR A 90 -13.29 8.36 -4.73
C TYR A 90 -13.28 8.58 -6.25
N LEU A 91 -12.40 7.89 -6.97
CA LEU A 91 -12.28 8.07 -8.41
C LEU A 91 -13.49 7.50 -9.18
N LEU A 92 -14.10 6.43 -8.66
CA LEU A 92 -15.30 5.81 -9.25
C LEU A 92 -16.56 6.68 -9.11
N PHE A 93 -16.76 7.33 -7.96
CA PHE A 93 -18.07 7.89 -7.58
C PHE A 93 -18.07 9.39 -7.26
N LEU A 94 -16.93 9.98 -6.88
CA LEU A 94 -16.87 11.34 -6.35
C LEU A 94 -16.05 12.30 -7.22
N ALA A 95 -15.06 11.80 -7.96
CA ALA A 95 -14.12 12.65 -8.70
C ALA A 95 -14.78 13.59 -9.73
N HIS A 96 -15.93 13.22 -10.30
CA HIS A 96 -16.68 14.08 -11.22
C HIS A 96 -17.44 15.23 -10.52
N ARG A 97 -17.56 15.21 -9.19
CA ARG A 97 -18.25 16.26 -8.41
C ARG A 97 -17.29 17.34 -7.90
N LEU A 98 -16.01 17.00 -7.71
CA LEU A 98 -15.00 17.88 -7.08
C LEU A 98 -14.11 18.61 -8.10
N ASN A 99 -13.34 19.60 -7.64
CA ASN A 99 -12.40 20.34 -8.48
C ASN A 99 -11.11 19.55 -8.74
N GLY A 100 -10.34 19.98 -9.75
CA GLY A 100 -9.09 19.32 -10.15
C GLY A 100 -8.02 19.27 -9.04
N VAL A 101 -8.01 20.25 -8.13
CA VAL A 101 -7.08 20.29 -6.98
C VAL A 101 -7.34 19.12 -6.04
N LEU A 102 -8.59 18.90 -5.62
CA LEU A 102 -8.96 17.79 -4.73
C LEU A 102 -8.67 16.43 -5.38
N ARG A 103 -8.89 16.31 -6.69
CA ARG A 103 -8.53 15.10 -7.45
C ARG A 103 -7.03 14.82 -7.40
N ARG A 104 -6.20 15.86 -7.56
CA ARG A 104 -4.73 15.75 -7.48
C ARG A 104 -4.27 15.38 -6.08
N VAL A 105 -4.82 16.02 -5.04
CA VAL A 105 -4.50 15.70 -3.64
C VAL A 105 -4.86 14.25 -3.32
N ALA A 106 -6.07 13.80 -3.69
CA ALA A 106 -6.47 12.40 -3.52
C ALA A 106 -5.50 11.45 -4.24
N GLY A 107 -5.08 11.79 -5.47
CA GLY A 107 -4.10 10.99 -6.20
C GLY A 107 -2.75 10.89 -5.51
N ILE A 108 -2.25 11.98 -4.94
CA ILE A 108 -0.98 11.98 -4.18
C ILE A 108 -1.09 11.09 -2.93
N LEU A 109 -2.21 11.16 -2.20
CA LEU A 109 -2.43 10.31 -1.03
C LEU A 109 -2.46 8.82 -1.40
N VAL A 110 -3.09 8.48 -2.52
CA VAL A 110 -3.07 7.09 -3.03
C VAL A 110 -1.68 6.67 -3.47
N ALA A 111 -0.92 7.55 -4.13
CA ALA A 111 0.46 7.27 -4.51
C ALA A 111 1.35 6.98 -3.28
N ILE A 112 1.16 7.72 -2.17
CA ILE A 112 1.85 7.45 -0.91
C ILE A 112 1.47 6.07 -0.35
N ALA A 113 0.17 5.72 -0.36
CA ALA A 113 -0.28 4.39 0.07
C ALA A 113 0.32 3.25 -0.78
N LEU A 114 0.35 3.42 -2.11
CA LEU A 114 0.97 2.47 -3.03
C LEU A 114 2.46 2.30 -2.76
N LEU A 115 3.19 3.41 -2.59
CA LEU A 115 4.62 3.39 -2.29
C LEU A 115 4.90 2.72 -0.94
N GLY A 116 4.11 3.01 0.09
CA GLY A 116 4.20 2.34 1.39
C GLY A 116 4.00 0.83 1.26
N GLY A 117 2.97 0.40 0.54
CA GLY A 117 2.73 -1.01 0.25
C GLY A 117 3.85 -1.66 -0.57
N MET A 118 4.47 -0.94 -1.51
CA MET A 118 5.60 -1.46 -2.28
C MET A 118 6.83 -1.66 -1.41
N ILE A 119 7.16 -0.68 -0.55
CA ILE A 119 8.27 -0.78 0.39
C ILE A 119 8.07 -1.96 1.34
N MET A 120 6.87 -2.14 1.88
CA MET A 120 6.54 -3.26 2.75
C MET A 120 6.69 -4.61 2.04
N ASN A 121 6.13 -4.78 0.83
CA ASN A 121 6.28 -6.04 0.07
C ASN A 121 7.75 -6.36 -0.25
N ALA A 122 8.54 -5.34 -0.60
CA ALA A 122 9.97 -5.54 -0.83
C ALA A 122 10.68 -6.01 0.46
N ALA A 123 10.41 -5.34 1.59
CA ALA A 123 10.99 -5.71 2.88
C ALA A 123 10.54 -7.12 3.33
N PHE A 124 9.26 -7.45 3.23
CA PHE A 124 8.70 -8.76 3.58
C PHE A 124 9.22 -9.86 2.66
N GLY A 125 9.33 -9.61 1.35
CA GLY A 125 9.92 -10.53 0.39
C GLY A 125 11.38 -10.84 0.71
N LEU A 126 12.18 -9.83 1.04
CA LEU A 126 13.58 -10.01 1.43
C LEU A 126 13.75 -10.70 2.80
N ALA A 127 12.86 -10.42 3.75
CA ALA A 127 12.91 -11.02 5.09
C ALA A 127 12.41 -12.47 5.10
N ALA A 128 11.28 -12.74 4.45
CA ALA A 128 10.50 -13.97 4.60
C ALA A 128 10.29 -14.74 3.29
N GLY A 129 10.67 -14.21 2.14
CA GLY A 129 10.43 -14.87 0.84
C GLY A 129 11.05 -16.27 0.72
N HIS A 130 12.17 -16.52 1.42
CA HIS A 130 12.81 -17.84 1.45
C HIS A 130 12.00 -18.92 2.20
N THR A 131 10.99 -18.53 2.97
CA THR A 131 10.22 -19.46 3.82
C THR A 131 9.24 -20.33 3.01
N SER A 132 8.76 -19.83 1.86
CA SER A 132 7.96 -20.63 0.92
C SER A 132 7.88 -19.95 -0.46
N PRO A 133 7.67 -20.71 -1.55
CA PRO A 133 7.41 -20.14 -2.86
C PRO A 133 6.20 -19.20 -2.89
N SER A 134 5.16 -19.50 -2.11
CA SER A 134 3.96 -18.66 -2.01
C SER A 134 4.27 -17.31 -1.36
N THR A 135 5.05 -17.29 -0.27
CA THR A 135 5.47 -16.05 0.41
C THR A 135 6.32 -15.18 -0.52
N SER A 136 7.24 -15.77 -1.28
CA SER A 136 8.00 -15.01 -2.30
C SER A 136 7.09 -14.48 -3.40
N GLY A 137 6.22 -15.34 -3.95
CA GLY A 137 5.33 -15.02 -5.06
C GLY A 137 4.34 -13.91 -4.73
N ILE A 138 3.67 -13.95 -3.57
CA ILE A 138 2.67 -12.93 -3.21
C ILE A 138 3.30 -11.55 -3.07
N ASN A 139 4.45 -11.45 -2.40
CA ASN A 139 5.14 -10.16 -2.24
C ASN A 139 5.59 -9.59 -3.58
N LEU A 140 6.06 -10.44 -4.51
CA LEU A 140 6.46 -10.03 -5.85
C LEU A 140 5.25 -9.52 -6.67
N VAL A 141 4.15 -10.29 -6.68
CA VAL A 141 2.92 -9.93 -7.40
C VAL A 141 2.32 -8.64 -6.85
N MET A 142 2.25 -8.49 -5.52
CA MET A 142 1.72 -7.28 -4.90
C MET A 142 2.61 -6.07 -5.16
N PHE A 143 3.94 -6.23 -5.12
CA PHE A 143 4.88 -5.15 -5.48
C PHE A 143 4.62 -4.60 -6.89
N PHE A 144 4.61 -5.49 -7.89
CA PHE A 144 4.45 -5.06 -9.28
C PHE A 144 3.02 -4.59 -9.60
N SER A 145 2.01 -5.18 -8.97
CA SER A 145 0.63 -4.70 -9.12
C SER A 145 0.45 -3.27 -8.61
N GLN A 146 1.08 -2.94 -7.48
CA GLN A 146 1.08 -1.57 -6.98
C GLN A 146 1.93 -0.63 -7.82
N LEU A 147 3.04 -1.09 -8.41
CA LEU A 147 3.82 -0.29 -9.37
C LEU A 147 2.98 0.10 -10.60
N MET A 148 2.20 -0.84 -11.15
CA MET A 148 1.30 -0.55 -12.27
C MET A 148 0.20 0.44 -11.88
N LEU A 149 -0.39 0.28 -10.69
CA LEU A 149 -1.37 1.24 -10.15
C LEU A 149 -0.75 2.61 -9.90
N LEU A 150 0.50 2.68 -9.46
CA LEU A 150 1.21 3.94 -9.25
C LEU A 150 1.34 4.71 -10.56
N GLY A 151 1.72 4.04 -11.65
CA GLY A 151 1.73 4.64 -12.99
C GLY A 151 0.37 5.21 -13.40
N PHE A 152 -0.70 4.47 -13.15
CA PHE A 152 -2.07 4.96 -13.38
C PHE A 152 -2.41 6.21 -12.54
N TRP A 153 -2.09 6.22 -11.25
CA TRP A 153 -2.35 7.36 -10.36
C TRP A 153 -1.49 8.57 -10.66
N ILE A 154 -0.25 8.40 -11.11
CA ILE A 154 0.57 9.49 -11.65
C ILE A 154 -0.16 10.16 -12.82
N GLY A 155 -0.75 9.38 -13.72
CA GLY A 155 -1.60 9.91 -14.79
C GLY A 155 -2.76 10.77 -14.28
N VAL A 156 -3.42 10.36 -13.19
CA VAL A 156 -4.50 11.13 -12.54
C VAL A 156 -3.98 12.43 -11.92
N ILE A 157 -2.82 12.39 -11.26
CA ILE A 157 -2.17 13.54 -10.61
C ILE A 157 -1.79 14.61 -11.65
N LEU A 158 -1.24 14.18 -12.79
CA LEU A 158 -0.75 15.06 -13.85
C LEU A 158 -1.86 15.69 -14.70
N GLN A 159 -3.12 15.30 -14.53
CA GLN A 159 -4.22 15.95 -15.23
C GLN A 159 -4.26 17.45 -14.92
N PRO A 160 -4.53 18.31 -15.93
CA PRO A 160 -4.72 19.74 -15.70
C PRO A 160 -5.78 20.00 -14.63
N VAL A 161 -5.53 21.02 -13.80
CA VAL A 161 -6.56 21.56 -12.91
C VAL A 161 -7.39 22.50 -13.75
N GLU A 162 -8.46 21.99 -14.34
CA GLU A 162 -9.46 22.85 -14.97
C GLU A 162 -10.14 23.65 -13.86
N GLU A 163 -9.87 24.95 -13.84
CA GLU A 163 -10.74 25.88 -13.15
C GLU A 163 -12.08 25.81 -13.88
N ARG A 164 -13.16 25.43 -13.18
CA ARG A 164 -14.50 25.74 -13.67
C ARG A 164 -14.59 27.25 -13.67
N ILE A 165 -14.18 27.87 -14.79
CA ILE A 165 -14.56 29.24 -15.11
C ILE A 165 -16.07 29.17 -15.09
N LEU A 166 -16.66 29.76 -14.06
CA LEU A 166 -18.07 30.06 -14.03
C LEU A 166 -18.27 31.02 -15.20
N GLU A 167 -18.53 30.49 -16.39
CA GLU A 167 -19.16 31.24 -17.45
C GLU A 167 -20.50 31.69 -16.87
N ARG A 168 -20.46 32.88 -16.26
CA ARG A 168 -21.64 33.69 -16.01
C ARG A 168 -22.27 33.84 -17.38
N ARG A 169 -23.31 33.06 -17.64
CA ARG A 169 -24.16 33.26 -18.81
C ARG A 169 -24.61 34.72 -18.76
N PRO A 170 -24.31 35.56 -19.76
CA PRO A 170 -25.02 36.81 -19.90
C PRO A 170 -26.50 36.45 -20.07
N ALA A 171 -27.35 37.08 -19.25
CA ALA A 171 -28.79 37.00 -19.35
C ALA A 171 -29.28 37.66 -20.64
#